data_AF-A0A8T4BLN8-F1
#
_entry.id   AF-A0A8T4BLN8-F1
#
_cell.length_a   1.000
_cell.length_b   1.000
_cell.length_c   1.000
_cell.angle_alpha   90.00
_cell.angle_beta   90.00
_cell.angle_gamma   90.00
#
_symmetry.space_group_name_H-M   'P 1'
#
loop_
_entity.id
_entity.type
_entity.pdbx_description
1 polymer ?
#
loop_
_entity_poly.entity_id
_entity_poly.type
_entity_poly.pdbx_seq_one_letter_code
_entity_poly.pdbx_strand_id
1 'polypeptide(L)'
;MSSQPRLEIQGQAPFKQSGVYEAQIAITDSKPSDDAIRLKQFSSLWKGNFHLRVKDGIFSETLGSPTNPLPSSIANLDGVWIVVTDLFSSLHTVFDVPLARSTSKPETKPETKPETKPETK
;
A
#
# COMPACT_ATOMS: atom_id res chain seq x y z
N MET A 1 -18.36 -0.42 21.56
CA MET A 1 -17.99 -0.94 20.22
C MET A 1 -16.53 -0.62 20.01
N SER A 2 -15.62 -1.61 20.08
CA SER A 2 -14.20 -1.38 19.80
C SER A 2 -14.02 -1.23 18.29
N SER A 3 -13.64 -0.04 17.84
CA SER A 3 -13.20 0.18 16.45
C SER A 3 -11.83 -0.48 16.30
N GLN A 4 -11.77 -1.61 15.59
CA GLN A 4 -10.48 -2.21 15.27
C GLN A 4 -9.68 -1.31 14.32
N PRO A 5 -8.35 -1.21 14.51
CA PRO A 5 -7.50 -0.41 13.64
C PRO A 5 -7.56 -0.93 12.21
N ARG A 6 -7.74 -0.01 11.26
CA ARG A 6 -7.72 -0.27 9.82
C ARG A 6 -6.77 0.75 9.18
N LEU A 7 -6.08 0.32 8.14
CA LEU A 7 -5.17 1.17 7.38
C LEU A 7 -5.59 1.14 5.92
N GLU A 8 -6.02 2.28 5.41
CA GLU A 8 -6.29 2.45 3.98
C GLU A 8 -4.98 2.78 3.27
N ILE A 9 -4.68 2.03 2.22
CA ILE A 9 -3.49 2.25 1.41
C ILE A 9 -3.88 2.44 -0.05
N GLN A 10 -3.14 3.31 -0.72
CA GLN A 10 -3.15 3.45 -2.17
C GLN A 10 -1.71 3.43 -2.64
N GLY A 11 -1.43 2.68 -3.71
CA GLY A 11 -0.08 2.56 -4.22
C GLY A 11 -0.05 2.16 -5.68
N GLN A 12 1.13 2.28 -6.26
CA GLN A 12 1.40 1.78 -7.60
C GLN A 12 1.57 0.27 -7.53
N ALA A 13 0.78 -0.45 -8.33
CA ALA A 13 0.80 -1.91 -8.37
C ALA A 13 2.03 -2.39 -9.16
N PRO A 14 2.55 -3.59 -8.86
CA PRO A 14 3.69 -4.14 -9.61
C PRO A 14 3.29 -4.71 -10.99
N PHE A 15 2.03 -4.53 -11.41
CA PHE A 15 1.45 -5.11 -12.62
C PHE A 15 1.31 -4.05 -13.73
N LYS A 16 1.57 -4.46 -14.98
CA LYS A 16 1.52 -3.57 -16.15
C LYS A 16 0.11 -3.32 -16.68
N GLN A 17 -0.85 -4.17 -16.32
CA GLN A 17 -2.21 -4.15 -16.86
C GLN A 17 -3.22 -3.98 -15.73
N SER A 18 -4.35 -3.36 -16.05
CA SER A 18 -5.51 -3.34 -15.16
C SER A 18 -6.11 -4.75 -15.09
N GLY A 19 -6.57 -5.15 -13.90
CA GLY A 19 -7.06 -6.50 -13.68
C GLY A 19 -7.23 -6.83 -12.20
N VAL A 20 -7.53 -8.09 -11.92
CA VAL A 20 -7.54 -8.63 -10.55
C VAL A 20 -6.36 -9.60 -10.43
N TYR A 21 -5.53 -9.39 -9.41
CA TYR A 21 -4.33 -10.17 -9.16
C TYR A 21 -4.33 -10.70 -7.73
N GLU A 22 -3.74 -11.87 -7.51
CA GLU A 22 -3.50 -12.35 -6.16
C GLU A 22 -2.14 -11.86 -5.67
N ALA A 23 -2.16 -11.10 -4.59
CA ALA A 23 -0.95 -10.51 -4.02
C ALA A 23 -0.92 -10.70 -2.52
N GLN A 24 0.29 -10.74 -1.98
CA GLN A 24 0.53 -10.61 -0.56
C GLN A 24 0.99 -9.19 -0.25
N ILE A 25 0.31 -8.57 0.72
CA ILE A 25 0.66 -7.26 1.25
C ILE A 25 1.24 -7.47 2.64
N ALA A 26 2.42 -6.92 2.89
CA ALA A 26 3.09 -6.94 4.18
C ALA A 26 3.39 -5.52 4.68
N ILE A 27 3.30 -5.33 5.99
CA ILE A 27 3.66 -4.09 6.69
C ILE A 27 4.98 -4.34 7.42
N THR A 28 5.92 -3.41 7.26
CA THR A 28 7.25 -3.43 7.88
C THR A 28 7.55 -2.08 8.53
N ASP A 29 8.36 -2.07 9.59
CA ASP A 29 8.79 -0.85 10.28
C ASP A 29 9.92 -0.11 9.54
N SER A 30 10.66 -0.83 8.72
CA SER A 30 11.83 -0.38 7.98
C SER A 30 11.80 -0.94 6.57
N LYS A 31 12.32 -0.18 5.59
CA LYS A 31 12.31 -0.58 4.19
C LYS A 31 13.15 -1.86 4.01
N PRO A 32 12.56 -2.98 3.57
CA PRO A 32 13.34 -4.17 3.24
C PRO A 32 14.18 -3.95 1.99
N SER A 33 15.30 -4.67 1.87
CA SER A 33 16.08 -4.69 0.62
C SER A 33 15.35 -5.45 -0.48
N ASP A 34 15.62 -5.10 -1.75
CA ASP A 34 15.03 -5.76 -2.92
C ASP A 34 15.26 -7.28 -2.90
N ASP A 35 16.50 -7.70 -2.59
CA ASP A 35 16.86 -9.10 -2.45
C ASP A 35 16.05 -9.81 -1.36
N ALA A 36 15.84 -9.16 -0.20
CA ALA A 36 15.03 -9.71 0.87
C ALA A 36 13.57 -9.87 0.45
N ILE A 37 13.01 -8.91 -0.30
CA ILE A 37 11.64 -8.98 -0.82
C ILE A 37 11.51 -10.11 -1.83
N ARG A 38 12.46 -10.21 -2.77
CA ARG A 38 12.48 -11.26 -3.81
C ARG A 38 12.59 -12.67 -3.22
N LEU A 39 13.42 -12.82 -2.18
CA LEU A 39 13.57 -14.07 -1.43
C LEU A 39 12.45 -14.30 -0.41
N LYS A 40 11.54 -13.33 -0.22
CA LYS A 40 10.51 -13.32 0.83
C LYS A 40 11.10 -13.54 2.24
N GLN A 41 12.32 -13.05 2.47
CA GLN A 41 13.08 -13.16 3.71
C GLN A 41 13.22 -11.80 4.38
N PHE A 42 12.11 -11.26 4.86
CA PHE A 42 12.08 -10.03 5.64
C PHE A 42 11.08 -10.15 6.79
N SER A 43 11.34 -9.40 7.86
CA SER A 43 10.43 -9.34 9.01
C SER A 43 9.22 -8.47 8.66
N SER A 44 8.03 -9.01 8.87
CA SER A 44 6.76 -8.29 8.70
C SER A 44 6.04 -8.15 10.03
N LEU A 45 5.60 -6.95 10.37
CA LEU A 45 4.70 -6.69 11.51
C LEU A 45 3.33 -7.33 11.26
N TRP A 46 2.90 -7.30 10.01
CA TRP A 46 1.62 -7.82 9.57
C TRP A 46 1.72 -8.26 8.12
N LYS A 47 0.92 -9.26 7.71
CA LYS A 47 0.79 -9.66 6.31
C LYS A 47 -0.60 -10.22 6.04
N GLY A 48 -1.05 -10.09 4.80
CA GLY A 48 -2.30 -10.67 4.33
C GLY A 48 -2.28 -10.94 2.84
N ASN A 49 -3.10 -11.88 2.39
CA ASN A 49 -3.30 -12.20 0.98
C ASN A 49 -4.58 -11.52 0.47
N PHE A 50 -4.52 -10.96 -0.73
CA PHE A 50 -5.56 -10.10 -1.30
C PHE A 50 -5.79 -10.41 -2.77
N HIS A 51 -7.03 -10.17 -3.21
CA HIS A 51 -7.39 -10.05 -4.62
C HIS A 51 -7.31 -8.57 -5.01
N LEU A 52 -6.10 -8.10 -5.30
CA LEU A 52 -5.84 -6.71 -5.64
C LEU A 52 -6.52 -6.34 -6.96
N ARG A 53 -7.44 -5.37 -6.90
CA ARG A 53 -8.01 -4.72 -8.08
C ARG A 53 -7.10 -3.59 -8.50
N VAL A 54 -6.50 -3.74 -9.67
CA VAL A 54 -5.59 -2.75 -10.25
C VAL A 54 -6.30 -2.05 -11.39
N LYS A 55 -6.28 -0.73 -11.36
CA LYS A 55 -6.80 0.12 -12.43
C LYS A 55 -5.76 1.19 -12.75
N ASP A 56 -5.34 1.24 -14.00
CA ASP A 56 -4.36 2.21 -14.51
C ASP A 56 -3.04 2.18 -13.73
N GLY A 57 -2.61 0.97 -13.35
CA GLY A 57 -1.39 0.74 -12.57
C GLY A 57 -1.50 1.10 -11.08
N ILE A 58 -2.67 1.53 -10.60
CA ILE A 58 -2.92 1.90 -9.20
C ILE A 58 -3.86 0.89 -8.56
N PHE A 59 -3.68 0.65 -7.26
CA PHE A 59 -4.61 -0.12 -6.44
C PHE A 59 -4.96 0.64 -5.15
N SER A 60 -6.06 0.27 -4.52
CA SER A 60 -6.46 0.74 -3.20
C SER A 60 -6.93 -0.45 -2.38
N GLU A 61 -6.53 -0.54 -1.11
CA GLU A 61 -6.89 -1.66 -0.24
C GLU A 61 -7.02 -1.20 1.22
N THR A 62 -7.87 -1.89 2.00
CA THR A 62 -7.99 -1.65 3.44
C THR A 62 -7.37 -2.81 4.22
N LEU A 63 -6.26 -2.54 4.89
CA LEU A 63 -5.56 -3.50 5.74
C LEU A 63 -6.18 -3.53 7.14
N GLY A 64 -6.18 -4.71 7.75
CA GLY A 64 -6.81 -4.95 9.05
C GLY A 64 -8.26 -5.41 8.94
N SER A 65 -8.51 -6.61 9.45
CA SER A 65 -9.85 -7.21 9.54
C SER A 65 -10.03 -7.91 10.88
N PRO A 66 -11.27 -8.24 11.29
CA PRO A 66 -11.50 -9.03 12.51
C PRO A 66 -10.79 -10.40 12.50
N THR A 67 -10.54 -10.97 11.33
CA THR A 67 -9.83 -12.25 11.16
C THR A 67 -8.32 -12.09 11.03
N ASN A 68 -7.83 -10.89 10.73
CA ASN A 68 -6.41 -10.56 10.65
C ASN A 68 -6.18 -9.09 11.08
N PRO A 69 -6.29 -8.81 12.39
CA PRO A 69 -6.24 -7.44 12.90
C PRO A 69 -4.84 -6.87 12.77
N LEU A 70 -4.75 -5.54 12.60
CA LEU A 70 -3.45 -4.86 12.66
C LEU A 70 -2.93 -4.90 14.10
N PRO A 71 -1.64 -5.23 14.31
CA PRO A 71 -1.04 -5.19 15.63
C PRO A 71 -0.98 -3.76 16.16
N SER A 72 -1.23 -3.58 17.45
CA SER A 72 -1.22 -2.26 18.11
C SER A 72 0.14 -1.57 18.04
N SER A 73 1.23 -2.31 17.82
CA SER A 73 2.58 -1.76 17.65
C SER A 73 2.68 -0.78 16.47
N ILE A 74 1.87 -0.97 15.42
CA ILE A 74 1.84 -0.06 14.26
C ILE A 74 1.41 1.35 14.66
N ALA A 75 0.53 1.49 15.65
CA ALA A 75 0.05 2.79 16.12
C ALA A 75 1.13 3.65 16.81
N ASN A 76 2.26 3.04 17.19
CA ASN A 76 3.39 3.74 17.81
C ASN A 76 4.42 4.22 16.78
N LEU A 77 4.26 3.90 15.50
CA LEU A 77 5.18 4.26 14.43
C LEU A 77 4.74 5.55 13.74
N ASP A 78 5.70 6.37 13.30
CA ASP A 78 5.45 7.59 12.51
C ASP A 78 5.08 7.27 11.05
N GLY A 79 5.46 6.08 10.58
CA GLY A 79 5.21 5.61 9.24
C GLY A 79 5.55 4.13 9.14
N VAL A 80 5.02 3.48 8.11
CA VAL A 80 5.28 2.07 7.81
C VAL A 80 5.62 1.89 6.35
N TRP A 81 6.32 0.80 6.05
CA TRP A 81 6.63 0.39 4.70
C TRP A 81 5.67 -0.70 4.26
N ILE A 82 4.98 -0.45 3.16
CA ILE A 82 4.09 -1.41 2.51
C ILE A 82 4.86 -2.13 1.42
N VAL A 83 4.90 -3.45 1.53
CA VAL A 83 5.50 -4.33 0.53
C VAL A 83 4.38 -5.13 -0.12
N VAL A 84 4.18 -4.94 -1.42
CA VAL A 84 3.22 -5.72 -2.20
C VAL A 84 3.99 -6.65 -3.11
N THR A 85 3.74 -7.96 -2.95
CA THR A 85 4.38 -9.02 -3.73
C THR A 85 3.31 -9.81 -4.47
N ASP A 86 3.55 -10.11 -5.74
CA ASP A 86 2.76 -11.11 -6.45
C ASP A 86 2.99 -12.49 -5.82
N LEU A 87 1.92 -13.29 -5.72
CA LEU A 87 2.02 -14.66 -5.23
C LEU A 87 2.63 -15.60 -6.27
N PHE A 88 2.47 -15.29 -7.56
CA PHE A 88 2.86 -16.19 -8.66
C PHE A 88 4.11 -15.75 -9.42
N SER A 89 4.70 -14.61 -9.06
CA SER A 89 5.92 -14.12 -9.69
C SER A 89 6.83 -13.38 -8.69
N SER A 90 7.98 -12.90 -9.16
CA SER A 90 8.90 -12.07 -8.39
C SER A 90 8.57 -10.57 -8.45
N LEU A 91 7.45 -10.21 -9.10
CA LEU A 91 7.01 -8.83 -9.20
C LEU A 91 6.64 -8.29 -7.83
N HIS A 92 7.18 -7.13 -7.50
CA HIS A 92 6.93 -6.48 -6.22
C HIS A 92 7.04 -4.97 -6.34
N THR A 93 6.50 -4.28 -5.35
CA THR A 93 6.56 -2.83 -5.19
C THR A 93 6.64 -2.52 -3.70
N VAL A 94 7.34 -1.45 -3.36
CA VAL A 94 7.54 -1.01 -1.99
C VAL A 94 7.40 0.50 -1.90
N PHE A 95 6.60 0.96 -0.94
CA PHE A 95 6.36 2.38 -0.70
C PHE A 95 6.09 2.64 0.78
N ASP A 96 6.40 3.84 1.25
CA ASP A 96 6.10 4.26 2.60
C ASP A 96 4.70 4.85 2.71
N VAL A 97 4.07 4.62 3.86
CA VAL A 97 2.79 5.21 4.25
C VAL A 97 3.00 5.92 5.59
N PRO A 98 2.95 7.26 5.63
CA PRO A 98 3.03 7.99 6.88
C PRO A 98 1.78 7.68 7.71
N LEU A 99 1.97 7.28 8.96
CA LEU A 99 0.88 7.10 9.89
C LEU A 99 0.69 8.45 10.57
N ALA A 100 -0.40 9.14 10.23
CA ALA A 100 -0.73 10.37 10.91
C ALA A 100 -0.87 10.05 12.41
N ARG A 101 0.14 10.38 13.22
CA ARG A 101 -0.06 10.65 14.64
C ARG A 101 -1.26 11.59 14.68
N SER A 102 -2.31 11.24 15.41
CA SER A 102 -3.56 11.99 15.52
C SER A 102 -3.33 13.44 15.95
N THR A 103 -2.87 14.28 15.02
CA THR A 103 -2.73 15.73 15.11
C THR A 103 -2.92 16.24 13.69
N SER A 104 -4.17 16.57 13.38
CA SER A 104 -4.65 17.37 12.23
C SER A 104 -4.26 16.92 10.81
N LYS A 105 -5.31 16.55 10.04
CA LYS A 105 -5.34 16.53 8.56
C LYS A 105 -4.54 17.69 7.93
N PRO A 106 -3.96 17.46 6.74
CA PRO A 106 -4.64 18.01 5.55
C PRO A 106 -4.95 16.93 4.51
N GLU A 107 -6.20 16.91 4.06
CA GLU A 107 -6.61 16.30 2.79
C GLU A 107 -5.76 16.89 1.66
N THR A 108 -4.91 16.07 1.04
CA THR A 108 -4.32 16.44 -0.25
C THR A 108 -5.30 15.97 -1.32
N LYS A 109 -6.16 16.90 -1.72
CA LYS A 109 -7.03 16.85 -2.90
C LYS A 109 -6.18 16.48 -4.15
N PRO A 110 -6.64 15.59 -5.04
CA PRO A 110 -5.94 15.36 -6.30
C PRO A 110 -5.95 16.64 -7.14
N GLU A 111 -4.77 17.15 -7.47
CA GLU A 111 -4.60 18.30 -8.37
C GLU A 111 -5.15 17.95 -9.77
N THR A 112 -6.13 18.75 -10.16
CA THR A 112 -6.73 18.82 -11.48
C THR A 112 -5.65 19.13 -12.51
N LYS A 113 -5.46 18.21 -13.46
CA LYS A 113 -4.70 18.41 -14.71
C LYS A 113 -5.26 19.61 -15.50
N PRO A 114 -4.48 20.66 -15.83
CA PRO A 114 -4.90 21.63 -16.82
C PRO A 114 -4.63 21.08 -18.22
N GLU A 115 -5.69 20.83 -18.99
CA GLU A 115 -5.63 20.74 -20.45
C GLU A 115 -5.10 22.06 -21.02
N THR A 116 -3.96 22.04 -21.70
CA THR A 116 -3.54 23.14 -22.56
C THR A 116 -3.65 22.70 -24.00
N LYS A 117 -4.69 23.19 -24.67
CA LYS A 117 -4.91 23.14 -26.12
C LYS A 117 -3.96 24.15 -26.79
N PRO A 118 -3.10 23.77 -27.74
CA PRO A 118 -2.40 24.77 -28.55
C PRO A 118 -3.28 25.17 -29.74
N GLU A 119 -3.74 26.42 -29.73
CA GLU A 119 -4.30 27.10 -30.90
C GLU A 119 -3.12 27.66 -31.70
N THR A 120 -2.93 27.20 -32.94
CA THR A 120 -1.94 27.77 -33.86
C THR A 120 -2.67 28.59 -34.92
N LYS A 121 -2.21 29.84 -35.00
CA LYS A 121 -2.47 30.93 -35.93
C LYS A 121 -2.68 30.54 -37.39
#